data_AF-G4ZB82-F1
#
_entry.id   AF-G4ZB82-F1
#
_cell.length_a   1.000
_cell.length_b   1.000
_cell.length_c   1.000
_cell.angle_alpha   90.00
_cell.angle_beta   90.00
_cell.angle_gamma   90.00
#
_symmetry.space_group_name_H-M   'P 1'
#
loop_
_entity.id
_entity.type
_entity.pdbx_description
1 polymer ?
#
loop_
_entity_poly.entity_id
_entity_poly.type
_entity_poly.pdbx_seq_one_letter_code
_entity_poly.pdbx_strand_id
1 'polypeptide(L)'
;LLTPYPEADAVTDRRKRVYNGVHSRTRIVVECAFGRLKNRFRILLSKLQQKTSRGVCRVIVASVVLHNLLILVQDSQRIDGRDPLLVDAPRIVHEDATDPELPISHAQGVAKRNGIADILIGKF
;
A
#
# COMPACT_ATOMS: atom_id res chain seq x y z
N LEU A 1 9.69 -17.13 4.76
CA LEU A 1 8.95 -16.58 3.60
C LEU A 1 8.78 -17.70 2.58
N LEU A 2 7.68 -17.74 1.81
CA LEU A 2 7.60 -18.63 0.66
C LEU A 2 8.55 -18.11 -0.42
N THR A 3 9.42 -18.97 -0.95
CA THR A 3 10.46 -18.59 -1.91
C THR A 3 10.15 -19.22 -3.25
N PRO A 4 10.18 -18.47 -4.38
CA PRO A 4 10.09 -19.06 -5.71
C PRO A 4 11.30 -19.93 -6.02
N TYR A 5 11.12 -20.97 -6.85
CA TYR A 5 12.24 -21.71 -7.41
C TYR A 5 12.99 -20.84 -8.44
N PRO A 6 14.32 -21.03 -8.59
CA PRO A 6 15.07 -20.39 -9.66
C PRO A 6 14.43 -20.62 -11.04
N GLU A 7 14.45 -19.62 -11.93
CA GLU A 7 13.80 -19.74 -13.24
C GLU A 7 14.40 -20.87 -14.08
N ALA A 8 15.73 -21.06 -14.03
CA ALA A 8 16.42 -22.15 -14.72
C ALA A 8 15.86 -23.55 -14.35
N ASP A 9 15.55 -23.74 -13.07
CA ASP A 9 14.94 -24.97 -12.54
C ASP A 9 13.47 -25.11 -12.93
N ALA A 10 12.73 -24.00 -12.97
CA ALA A 10 11.31 -23.98 -13.32
C ALA A 10 11.06 -24.17 -14.83
N VAL A 11 12.05 -23.86 -15.68
CA VAL A 11 11.95 -24.11 -17.13
C VAL A 11 11.87 -25.62 -17.39
N THR A 12 12.71 -26.41 -16.71
CA THR A 12 12.83 -27.85 -16.92
C THR A 12 11.81 -28.66 -16.11
N ASP A 13 11.40 -28.20 -14.92
CA ASP A 13 10.45 -28.90 -14.06
C ASP A 13 9.05 -28.22 -14.06
N ARG A 14 8.05 -28.94 -14.60
CA ARG A 14 6.65 -28.50 -14.64
C ARG A 14 6.09 -28.18 -13.25
N ARG A 15 6.42 -28.95 -12.21
CA ARG A 15 5.90 -28.72 -10.85
C ARG A 15 6.44 -27.42 -10.29
N LYS A 16 7.74 -27.16 -10.46
CA LYS A 16 8.37 -25.89 -10.04
C LYS A 16 7.77 -24.69 -10.79
N ARG A 17 7.52 -24.83 -12.10
CA ARG A 17 6.84 -23.79 -12.90
C ARG A 17 5.45 -23.46 -12.39
N VAL A 18 4.64 -24.48 -12.11
CA VAL A 18 3.27 -24.31 -11.59
C VAL A 18 3.31 -23.62 -10.23
N TYR A 19 4.20 -24.05 -9.33
CA TYR A 19 4.40 -23.41 -8.04
C TYR A 19 4.76 -21.93 -8.19
N ASN A 20 5.76 -21.58 -9.00
CA ASN A 20 6.16 -20.19 -9.25
C ASN A 20 5.01 -19.35 -9.80
N GLY A 21 4.22 -19.91 -10.72
CA GLY A 21 3.04 -19.26 -11.29
C GLY A 21 1.97 -18.94 -10.23
N VAL A 22 1.61 -19.92 -9.39
CA VAL A 22 0.64 -19.71 -8.30
C VAL A 22 1.19 -18.73 -7.27
N HIS A 23 2.44 -18.90 -6.87
CA HIS A 23 3.11 -18.02 -5.92
C HIS A 23 3.11 -16.56 -6.40
N SER A 24 3.51 -16.33 -7.66
CA SER A 24 3.50 -14.99 -8.27
C SER A 24 2.10 -14.39 -8.33
N ARG A 25 1.09 -15.16 -8.77
CA ARG A 25 -0.31 -14.69 -8.82
C ARG A 25 -0.83 -14.28 -7.45
N THR A 26 -0.56 -15.06 -6.41
CA THR A 26 -0.95 -14.72 -5.03
C THR A 26 -0.21 -13.47 -4.56
N ARG A 27 1.10 -13.37 -4.83
CA ARG A 27 1.92 -12.21 -4.45
C ARG A 27 1.41 -10.92 -5.08
N ILE A 28 1.06 -10.94 -6.37
CA ILE A 28 0.49 -9.79 -7.08
C ILE A 28 -0.75 -9.26 -6.37
N VAL A 29 -1.68 -10.12 -5.95
CA VAL A 29 -2.90 -9.70 -5.24
C VAL A 29 -2.55 -9.00 -3.92
N VAL A 30 -1.63 -9.58 -3.14
CA VAL A 30 -1.20 -9.03 -1.84
C VAL A 30 -0.47 -7.70 -2.02
N GLU A 31 0.46 -7.62 -2.96
CA GLU A 31 1.22 -6.39 -3.26
C GLU A 31 0.31 -5.28 -3.77
N CYS A 32 -0.66 -5.59 -4.63
CA CYS A 32 -1.68 -4.64 -5.05
C CYS A 32 -2.52 -4.15 -3.86
N ALA A 33 -2.96 -5.03 -2.95
CA ALA A 33 -3.72 -4.61 -1.77
C ALA A 33 -2.93 -3.65 -0.88
N PHE A 34 -1.67 -3.96 -0.59
CA PHE A 34 -0.80 -3.06 0.19
C PHE A 34 -0.45 -1.77 -0.57
N GLY A 35 -0.26 -1.82 -1.88
CA GLY A 35 -0.08 -0.64 -2.72
C GLY A 35 -1.28 0.30 -2.61
N ARG A 36 -2.50 -0.24 -2.73
CA ARG A 36 -3.74 0.54 -2.57
C ARG A 36 -3.87 1.14 -1.18
N LEU A 37 -3.55 0.39 -0.13
CA LEU A 37 -3.57 0.87 1.26
C LEU A 37 -2.60 2.04 1.47
N LYS A 38 -1.36 1.91 1.02
CA LYS A 38 -0.32 2.94 1.18
C LYS A 38 -0.60 4.19 0.37
N ASN A 39 -1.03 4.04 -0.89
CA ASN A 39 -1.41 5.18 -1.73
C ASN A 39 -2.61 5.93 -1.12
N ARG A 40 -3.58 5.17 -0.61
CA ARG A 40 -4.70 5.74 0.13
C ARG A 40 -4.19 6.49 1.36
N PHE A 41 -3.40 5.88 2.23
CA PHE A 41 -2.91 6.50 3.47
C PHE A 41 -1.40 6.80 3.41
N ARG A 42 -1.06 7.97 2.85
CA ARG A 42 0.34 8.45 2.71
C ARG A 42 1.16 8.44 4.01
N ILE A 43 0.52 8.48 5.18
CA ILE A 43 1.23 8.32 6.46
C ILE A 43 2.01 6.99 6.56
N LEU A 44 1.59 5.97 5.81
CA LEU A 44 2.27 4.66 5.72
C LEU A 44 3.44 4.64 4.72
N LEU A 45 3.61 5.71 3.93
CA LEU A 45 4.75 5.88 3.02
C LEU A 45 5.90 6.66 3.67
N SER A 46 5.67 7.33 4.79
CA SER A 46 6.69 8.07 5.55
C SER A 46 7.07 7.35 6.83
N LYS A 47 8.18 7.74 7.46
CA LYS A 47 8.55 7.22 8.77
C LYS A 47 7.50 7.61 9.81
N LEU A 48 6.90 6.60 10.45
CA LEU A 48 5.92 6.79 11.50
C LEU A 48 6.60 7.36 12.75
N GLN A 49 6.26 8.59 13.11
CA GLN A 49 6.83 9.35 14.23
C GLN A 49 6.30 8.90 15.62
N GLN A 50 5.80 7.67 15.73
CA GLN A 50 5.26 7.16 16.99
C GLN A 50 6.40 6.70 17.90
N LYS A 51 6.40 7.14 19.17
CA LYS A 51 7.46 6.84 20.14
C LYS A 51 7.55 5.36 20.56
N THR A 52 6.53 4.57 20.27
CA THR A 52 6.45 3.16 20.69
C THR A 52 6.00 2.29 19.53
N SER A 53 6.48 1.04 19.52
CA SER A 53 6.02 0.00 18.58
C SER A 53 4.50 -0.20 18.64
N ARG A 54 3.90 -0.12 19.85
CA ARG A 54 2.45 -0.17 20.02
C ARG A 54 1.74 0.96 19.29
N GLY A 55 2.28 2.18 19.32
CA GLY A 55 1.75 3.34 18.59
C GLY A 55 1.81 3.12 17.08
N VAL A 56 2.95 2.64 16.58
CA VAL A 56 3.13 2.26 15.17
C VAL A 56 2.07 1.23 14.75
N CYS A 57 1.93 0.13 15.50
CA CYS A 57 0.94 -0.90 15.22
C CYS A 57 -0.48 -0.36 15.19
N ARG A 58 -0.85 0.53 16.12
CA ARG A 58 -2.18 1.17 16.14
C ARG A 58 -2.46 1.98 14.88
N VAL A 59 -1.49 2.75 14.39
CA VAL A 59 -1.63 3.52 13.15
C VAL A 59 -1.83 2.60 11.95
N ILE A 60 -1.06 1.51 11.87
CA ILE A 60 -1.17 0.52 10.78
C ILE A 60 -2.54 -0.15 10.82
N VAL A 61 -2.95 -0.68 11.98
CA VAL A 61 -4.23 -1.38 12.15
C VAL A 61 -5.40 -0.44 11.86
N ALA A 62 -5.38 0.78 12.38
CA ALA A 62 -6.43 1.78 12.12
C ALA A 62 -6.53 2.10 10.62
N SER A 63 -5.39 2.22 9.92
CA SER A 63 -5.37 2.44 8.47
C SER A 63 -5.99 1.27 7.71
N VAL A 64 -5.70 0.02 8.08
CA VAL A 64 -6.28 -1.18 7.47
C VAL A 64 -7.79 -1.27 7.72
N VAL A 65 -8.23 -1.06 8.96
CA VAL A 65 -9.66 -1.08 9.31
C VAL A 65 -10.42 -0.01 8.54
N LEU A 66 -9.89 1.22 8.52
CA LEU A 66 -10.50 2.33 7.81
C LEU A 66 -10.50 2.12 6.29
N HIS A 67 -9.47 1.49 5.72
CA HIS A 67 -9.43 1.10 4.31
C HIS A 67 -10.60 0.17 3.96
N ASN A 68 -10.77 -0.89 4.75
CA ASN A 68 -11.81 -1.89 4.54
C ASN A 68 -13.20 -1.27 4.70
N LEU A 69 -13.38 -0.41 5.70
CA LEU A 69 -14.64 0.32 5.89
C LEU A 69 -14.97 1.20 4.67
N LEU A 70 -13.99 1.92 4.15
CA LEU A 70 -14.19 2.80 3.00
C LEU A 70 -14.48 2.02 1.70
N ILE A 71 -13.90 0.81 1.55
CA ILE A 71 -14.30 -0.13 0.48
C ILE A 71 -15.76 -0.55 0.64
N LEU A 72 -16.19 -0.90 1.86
CA LEU A 72 -17.54 -1.38 2.13
C LEU A 72 -18.60 -0.31 1.81
N VAL A 73 -18.34 0.95 2.14
CA VAL A 73 -19.25 2.06 1.82
C VAL A 73 -19.17 2.53 0.36
N GLN A 74 -18.31 1.89 -0.45
CA GLN A 74 -18.07 2.18 -1.86
C GLN A 74 -17.71 3.64 -2.08
N ASP A 75 -16.69 4.11 -1.35
CA ASP A 75 -16.24 5.47 -1.48
C ASP A 75 -15.67 5.78 -2.88
N SER A 76 -15.74 7.05 -3.30
CA SER A 76 -15.40 7.48 -4.65
C SER A 76 -13.89 7.60 -4.93
N GLN A 77 -13.02 7.20 -3.99
CA GLN A 77 -11.58 7.20 -4.22
C GLN A 77 -11.21 6.24 -5.35
N ARG A 78 -10.83 6.82 -6.50
CA ARG A 78 -10.09 6.13 -7.54
C ARG A 78 -8.69 5.82 -7.03
N ILE A 79 -8.49 4.59 -6.57
CA ILE A 79 -7.15 4.07 -6.33
C ILE A 79 -6.66 3.48 -7.65
N ASP A 80 -6.40 4.36 -8.62
CA ASP A 80 -5.79 3.97 -9.87
C ASP A 80 -4.38 3.49 -9.51
N GLY A 81 -3.96 2.31 -9.99
CA GLY A 81 -2.64 1.74 -9.68
C GLY A 81 -1.44 2.60 -10.11
N ARG A 82 -1.69 3.81 -10.63
CA ARG A 82 -0.73 4.90 -10.79
C ARG A 82 -0.72 5.72 -9.51
N ASP A 83 0.41 5.67 -8.80
CA ASP A 83 0.73 6.68 -7.82
C ASP A 83 0.96 8.02 -8.56
N PRO A 84 0.14 9.07 -8.33
CA PRO A 84 0.30 10.37 -8.99
C PRO A 84 1.65 11.04 -8.73
N LEU A 85 2.39 10.60 -7.71
CA LEU A 85 3.72 11.11 -7.36
C LEU A 85 4.86 10.30 -8.01
N LEU A 86 4.57 9.11 -8.55
CA LEU A 86 5.51 8.35 -9.38
C LEU A 86 5.51 8.81 -10.85
N VAL A 87 4.70 9.82 -11.19
CA VAL A 87 4.68 10.39 -12.55
C VAL A 87 5.97 11.17 -12.84
N ASP A 88 6.66 11.69 -11.81
CA ASP A 88 7.89 12.49 -11.95
C ASP A 88 9.14 11.86 -11.32
N ALA A 89 9.04 10.69 -10.68
CA ALA A 89 10.21 10.03 -10.10
C ALA A 89 10.87 9.15 -11.18
N PRO A 90 12.10 9.45 -11.65
CA PRO A 90 12.84 8.50 -12.47
C PRO A 90 12.94 7.18 -11.68
N ARG A 91 12.61 6.06 -12.35
CA ARG A 91 12.77 4.71 -11.82
C ARG A 91 14.25 4.44 -11.59
N ILE A 92 14.80 4.93 -10.48
CA ILE A 92 16.09 4.49 -10.00
C ILE A 92 15.82 3.62 -8.79
N VAL A 93 15.96 2.31 -9.01
CA VAL A 93 16.06 1.33 -7.92
C VAL A 93 17.45 1.52 -7.32
N HIS A 94 17.64 2.54 -6.50
CA HIS A 94 18.75 2.58 -5.57
C HIS A 94 18.26 2.04 -4.23
N GLU A 95 18.91 0.97 -3.76
CA GLU A 95 18.81 0.43 -2.41
C GLU A 95 19.31 1.39 -1.32
N ASP A 96 19.58 2.66 -1.66
CA ASP A 96 20.16 3.63 -0.74
C ASP A 96 19.14 4.65 -0.25
N ALA A 97 19.14 4.82 1.06
CA ALA A 97 18.01 5.22 1.87
C ALA A 97 17.89 6.74 2.03
N THR A 98 17.48 7.46 0.98
CA THR A 98 17.02 8.85 1.16
C THR A 98 15.95 9.23 0.14
N ASP A 99 14.79 8.57 0.17
CA ASP A 99 13.59 9.09 -0.48
C ASP A 99 13.21 10.40 0.25
N PRO A 100 13.22 11.57 -0.40
CA PRO A 100 12.89 12.83 0.27
C PRO A 100 11.45 12.71 0.79
N GLU A 101 11.30 12.61 2.11
CA GLU A 101 10.01 12.61 2.78
C GLU A 101 9.30 13.92 2.43
N LEU A 102 8.45 13.89 1.39
CA LEU A 102 7.60 15.02 1.06
C LEU A 102 6.67 15.24 2.26
N PRO A 103 6.78 16.37 2.97
CA PRO A 103 5.93 16.61 4.12
C PRO A 103 4.49 16.58 3.62
N ILE A 104 3.67 15.66 4.16
CA ILE A 104 2.23 15.70 3.93
C ILE A 104 1.77 17.04 4.49
N SER A 105 1.35 17.95 3.61
CA SER A 105 0.89 19.26 4.06
C SER A 105 -0.22 19.08 5.09
N HIS A 106 -0.11 19.74 6.24
CA HIS A 106 -1.12 19.68 7.31
C HIS A 106 -2.53 19.94 6.76
N ALA A 107 -2.66 20.88 5.82
CA ALA A 107 -3.91 21.20 5.15
C ALA A 107 -4.47 20.00 4.34
N GLN A 108 -3.62 19.26 3.63
CA GLN A 108 -4.02 18.03 2.92
C GLN A 108 -4.51 16.96 3.90
N GLY A 109 -3.83 16.81 5.04
CA GLY A 109 -4.24 15.90 6.11
C GLY A 109 -5.63 16.24 6.67
N VAL A 110 -5.86 17.52 6.96
CA VAL A 110 -7.16 18.02 7.46
C VAL A 110 -8.26 17.84 6.43
N ALA A 111 -8.03 18.23 5.17
CA ALA A 111 -9.01 18.09 4.09
C ALA A 111 -9.42 16.61 3.92
N LYS A 112 -8.44 15.71 3.93
CA LYS A 112 -8.70 14.28 3.82
C LYS A 112 -9.47 13.73 5.02
N ARG A 113 -9.13 14.14 6.25
CA ARG A 113 -9.86 13.75 7.46
C ARG A 113 -11.31 14.16 7.36
N ASN A 114 -11.59 15.40 6.98
CA ASN A 114 -12.94 15.93 6.86
C ASN A 114 -13.73 15.17 5.77
N GLY A 115 -13.14 14.95 4.59
CA GLY A 115 -13.80 14.17 3.53
C GLY A 115 -14.12 12.73 3.94
N ILE A 116 -13.26 12.08 4.72
CA ILE A 116 -13.58 10.75 5.29
C ILE A 116 -14.75 10.84 6.26
N ALA A 117 -14.78 11.86 7.14
CA ALA A 117 -15.89 12.05 8.06
C ALA A 117 -17.22 12.26 7.32
N ASP A 118 -17.23 13.09 6.27
CA ASP A 118 -18.42 13.35 5.45
C ASP A 118 -18.93 12.07 4.77
N ILE A 119 -18.03 11.23 4.26
CA ILE A 119 -18.38 9.92 3.67
C ILE A 119 -19.06 9.02 4.70
N LEU A 120 -18.54 8.98 5.92
CA LEU A 120 -19.08 8.11 6.96
C LEU A 120 -20.42 8.63 7.48
N ILE A 121 -20.57 9.95 7.69
CA ILE A 121 -21.84 10.58 8.09
C ILE A 121 -22.91 10.41 7.00
N GLY A 122 -22.53 10.45 5.72
CA GLY A 122 -23.48 10.25 4.62
C GLY A 122 -23.98 8.80 4.46
N LYS A 123 -23.41 7.83 5.19
CA LYS A 123 -23.66 6.40 5.02
C LYS A 123 -24.24 5.72 6.27
N PHE A 124 -24.11 6.36 7.44
CA PHE A 124 -24.64 5.91 8.72
C PHE A 124 -25.51 7.01 9.32
#